data_AF-A0AA97I521-F1
#
_entry.id   AF-A0AA97I521-F1
#
_cell.length_a   1.000
_cell.length_b   1.000
_cell.length_c   1.000
_cell.angle_alpha   90.00
_cell.angle_beta   90.00
_cell.angle_gamma   90.00
#
_symmetry.space_group_name_H-M   'P 1'
#
loop_
_entity.id
_entity.type
_entity.pdbx_description
1 polymer ?
#
loop_
_entity_poly.entity_id
_entity_poly.type
_entity_poly.pdbx_seq_one_letter_code
_entity_poly.pdbx_strand_id
1 'polypeptide(L)'
;MTDRETINGVPVTNEQINAWADEADVGYDVEALKKRGRGRPGRGAEPAQVIALRLTADELAAVDARAAREHKTRSEAIRDALAAYAA
;
A
#
# COMPACT_ATOMS: atom_id res chain seq x y z
N MET A 1 13.34 -26.86 -20.10
CA MET A 1 12.89 -25.56 -19.60
C MET A 1 11.51 -25.29 -20.16
N THR A 2 10.52 -25.13 -19.29
CA THR A 2 9.34 -24.28 -19.50
C THR A 2 8.62 -24.24 -18.16
N ASP A 3 9.00 -23.26 -17.33
CA ASP A 3 8.12 -22.81 -16.26
C ASP A 3 6.87 -22.29 -16.94
N ARG A 4 5.72 -22.92 -16.68
CA ARG A 4 4.43 -22.38 -17.12
C ARG A 4 4.15 -21.18 -16.23
N GLU A 5 4.13 -19.98 -16.82
CA GLU A 5 3.78 -18.76 -16.10
C GLU A 5 2.40 -18.93 -15.45
N THR A 6 2.26 -18.51 -14.19
CA THR A 6 1.00 -18.63 -13.44
C THR A 6 0.55 -17.28 -12.93
N ILE A 7 -0.77 -17.07 -12.87
CA ILE A 7 -1.39 -15.95 -12.16
C ILE A 7 -2.23 -16.52 -11.03
N ASN A 8 -1.94 -16.12 -9.79
CA ASN A 8 -2.60 -16.64 -8.58
C ASN A 8 -2.55 -18.19 -8.48
N GLY A 9 -1.45 -18.80 -8.92
CA GLY A 9 -1.27 -20.25 -8.92
C GLY A 9 -1.99 -21.00 -10.05
N VAL A 10 -2.67 -20.28 -10.96
CA VAL A 10 -3.33 -20.87 -12.13
C VAL A 10 -2.42 -20.72 -13.35
N PRO A 11 -2.12 -21.80 -14.10
CA PRO A 11 -1.32 -21.74 -15.32
C PRO A 11 -1.99 -20.86 -16.38
N VAL A 12 -1.20 -19.96 -16.97
CA VAL A 12 -1.62 -19.16 -18.12
C VAL A 12 -1.55 -20.03 -19.37
N THR A 13 -2.66 -20.11 -20.11
CA THR A 13 -2.74 -20.86 -21.37
C THR A 13 -2.41 -19.97 -22.57
N ASN A 14 -1.96 -20.58 -23.67
CA ASN A 14 -1.74 -19.83 -24.92
C ASN A 14 -3.03 -19.19 -25.44
N GLU A 15 -4.18 -19.83 -25.22
CA GLU A 15 -5.48 -19.27 -25.57
C GLU A 15 -5.78 -17.98 -24.79
N GLN A 16 -5.46 -17.97 -23.49
CA GLN A 16 -5.60 -16.80 -22.64
C GLN A 16 -4.65 -15.66 -23.05
N ILE A 17 -3.41 -16.00 -23.46
CA ILE A 17 -2.46 -15.03 -24.01
C ILE A 17 -3.00 -14.41 -25.31
N ASN A 18 -3.51 -15.23 -26.22
CA ASN A 18 -4.06 -14.73 -27.48
C ASN A 18 -5.28 -13.83 -27.25
N ALA A 19 -6.18 -14.22 -26.34
CA ALA A 19 -7.34 -13.41 -26.00
C ALA A 19 -6.94 -12.02 -25.44
N TRP A 20 -5.92 -11.95 -24.59
CA TRP A 20 -5.41 -10.68 -24.08
C TRP A 20 -4.69 -9.84 -25.13
N ALA A 21 -4.00 -10.49 -26.08
CA ALA A 21 -3.36 -9.79 -27.19
C ALA A 21 -4.42 -9.16 -28.10
N ASP A 22 -5.46 -9.92 -28.46
CA ASP A 22 -6.58 -9.43 -29.26
C ASP A 22 -7.31 -8.27 -28.55
N GLU A 23 -7.53 -8.39 -27.24
CA GLU A 23 -8.12 -7.32 -26.41
C GLU A 23 -7.25 -6.04 -26.42
N ALA A 24 -5.92 -6.19 -26.31
CA ALA A 24 -5.00 -5.07 -26.32
C ALA A 24 -4.94 -4.38 -27.70
N ASP A 25 -5.00 -5.14 -28.78
CA ASP A 25 -4.99 -4.63 -30.16
C ASP A 25 -6.26 -3.86 -30.51
N VAL A 26 -7.41 -4.24 -29.95
CA VAL A 26 -8.67 -3.47 -30.03
C VAL A 26 -8.54 -2.12 -29.31
N GLY A 27 -7.66 -2.05 -28.31
CA GLY A 27 -7.44 -0.87 -27.48
C GLY A 27 -8.46 -0.74 -26.36
N TYR A 28 -8.04 -0.13 -25.25
CA TYR A 28 -8.90 0.05 -24.08
C TYR A 28 -9.53 1.45 -24.05
N ASP A 29 -10.82 1.51 -23.68
CA ASP A 29 -11.50 2.77 -23.41
C ASP A 29 -10.96 3.40 -22.12
N VAL A 30 -10.13 4.43 -22.27
CA VAL A 30 -9.49 5.16 -21.16
C VAL A 30 -10.52 5.80 -20.22
N GLU A 31 -11.68 6.22 -20.74
CA GLU A 31 -12.76 6.81 -19.94
C GLU A 31 -13.47 5.75 -19.10
N ALA A 32 -13.65 4.53 -19.64
CA ALA A 32 -14.10 3.38 -18.85
C ALA A 32 -13.06 2.91 -17.83
N LEU A 33 -11.76 3.04 -18.15
CA LEU A 33 -10.66 2.59 -17.31
C LEU A 33 -10.38 3.49 -16.08
N LYS A 34 -10.88 4.74 -16.01
CA LYS A 34 -10.68 5.55 -14.79
C LYS A 34 -11.76 6.62 -14.52
N LYS A 35 -12.40 6.45 -13.36
CA LYS A 35 -12.27 7.46 -12.29
C LYS A 35 -11.37 6.89 -11.19
N ARG A 36 -10.13 7.37 -11.09
CA ARG A 36 -9.38 7.22 -9.84
C ARG A 36 -10.19 7.96 -8.77
N GLY A 37 -10.83 7.22 -7.87
CA GLY A 37 -11.38 7.81 -6.64
C GLY A 37 -10.31 8.61 -5.88
N ARG A 38 -10.74 9.49 -4.97
CA ARG A 38 -9.89 10.42 -4.20
C ARG A 38 -8.80 9.69 -3.41
N GLY A 39 -7.68 9.37 -4.07
CA GLY A 39 -6.47 8.82 -3.48
C GLY A 39 -6.70 7.83 -2.33
N ARG A 40 -5.81 7.86 -1.34
CA ARG A 40 -6.08 7.30 -0.02
C ARG A 40 -7.00 8.29 0.72
N PRO A 41 -8.02 7.83 1.48
CA PRO A 41 -8.81 8.71 2.32
C PRO A 41 -7.91 9.60 3.18
N GLY A 42 -8.14 10.92 3.12
CA GLY A 42 -7.46 11.87 3.99
C GLY A 42 -7.75 11.56 5.46
N ARG A 43 -6.77 11.77 6.34
CA ARG A 43 -6.92 11.55 7.79
C ARG A 43 -7.49 12.75 8.55
N GLY A 44 -7.77 13.86 7.87
CA GLY A 44 -8.34 15.08 8.43
C GLY A 44 -9.02 15.91 7.35
N ALA A 45 -9.50 17.09 7.74
CA ALA A 45 -10.08 18.07 6.82
C ALA A 45 -9.06 18.50 5.74
N GLU A 46 -7.80 18.63 6.15
CA GLU A 46 -6.66 18.98 5.32
C GLU A 46 -5.66 17.81 5.17
N PRO A 47 -4.77 17.84 4.16
CA PRO A 47 -3.68 16.88 4.03
C PRO A 47 -2.79 16.83 5.28
N ALA A 48 -2.36 15.63 5.68
CA ALA A 48 -1.43 15.47 6.79
C ALA A 48 -0.04 16.00 6.43
N GLN A 49 0.57 16.76 7.33
CA GLN A 49 1.96 17.23 7.19
C GLN A 49 2.95 16.17 7.66
N VAL A 50 4.06 16.02 6.93
CA VAL A 50 5.18 15.16 7.33
C VAL A 50 6.17 15.99 8.15
N ILE A 51 6.46 15.54 9.37
CA ILE A 51 7.47 16.13 10.26
C ILE A 51 8.64 15.15 10.37
N ALA A 52 9.84 15.58 10.01
CA ALA A 52 11.04 14.75 10.13
C ALA A 52 11.56 14.78 11.58
N LEU A 53 11.78 13.61 12.17
CA LEU A 53 12.37 13.43 13.50
C LEU A 53 13.61 12.54 13.38
N ARG A 54 14.70 12.93 14.05
CA ARG A 54 15.89 12.09 14.18
C ARG A 54 15.76 11.24 15.43
N LEU A 55 15.80 9.93 15.26
CA LEU A 55 15.86 8.95 16.34
C LEU A 55 17.16 8.17 16.21
N THR A 56 17.77 7.89 17.35
CA THR A 56 18.83 6.88 17.45
C THR A 56 18.27 5.49 17.15
N ALA A 57 19.16 4.53 16.89
CA ALA A 57 18.75 3.15 16.66
C ALA A 57 18.02 2.56 17.88
N ASP A 58 18.46 2.88 19.09
CA ASP A 58 17.88 2.39 20.33
C ASP A 58 16.47 2.96 20.57
N GLU A 59 16.27 4.26 20.30
CA GLU A 59 14.95 4.88 20.38
C GLU A 59 13.97 4.27 19.36
N LEU A 60 14.42 4.02 18.13
CA LEU A 60 13.59 3.38 17.11
C LEU A 60 13.22 1.94 17.51
N ALA A 61 14.17 1.18 18.05
CA ALA A 61 13.93 -0.17 18.56
C ALA A 61 12.93 -0.18 19.72
N ALA A 62 13.00 0.81 20.63
CA ALA A 62 12.05 0.95 21.72
C ALA A 62 10.62 1.23 21.22
N VAL A 63 10.47 2.07 20.20
CA VAL A 63 9.18 2.33 19.55
C VAL A 63 8.63 1.07 18.89
N ASP A 64 9.46 0.31 18.18
CA ASP A 64 9.04 -0.93 17.52
C ASP A 64 8.63 -2.01 18.52
N ALA A 65 9.39 -2.17 19.61
CA ALA A 65 9.05 -3.10 20.67
C ALA A 65 7.71 -2.73 21.33
N ARG A 66 7.45 -1.43 21.52
CA ARG A 66 6.15 -0.96 22.04
C ARG A 66 5.03 -1.24 21.05
N ALA A 67 5.21 -0.92 19.78
CA ALA A 67 4.21 -1.15 18.73
C ALA A 67 3.86 -2.65 18.63
N ALA A 68 4.85 -3.54 18.70
CA ALA A 68 4.64 -4.98 18.71
C ALA A 68 3.82 -5.46 19.93
N ARG A 69 4.13 -4.97 21.15
CA ARG A 69 3.36 -5.31 22.37
C ARG A 69 1.90 -4.86 22.30
N GLU A 70 1.65 -3.74 21.62
CA GLU A 70 0.31 -3.17 21.47
C GLU A 70 -0.43 -3.65 20.22
N HIS A 71 0.16 -4.55 19.43
CA HIS A 71 -0.37 -4.99 18.12
C HIS A 71 -0.70 -3.84 17.17
N LYS A 72 0.14 -2.81 17.15
CA LYS A 72 -0.01 -1.60 16.34
C LYS A 72 1.12 -1.46 15.33
N THR A 73 0.88 -0.68 14.29
CA THR A 73 1.99 -0.19 13.46
C THR A 73 2.83 0.83 14.23
N ARG A 74 4.11 0.96 13.87
CA ARG A 74 5.00 2.02 14.39
C ARG A 74 4.33 3.41 14.32
N SER A 75 3.70 3.72 13.18
CA SER A 75 3.04 5.00 12.95
C SER A 75 1.83 5.27 13.85
N GLU A 76 1.15 4.22 14.32
CA GLU A 76 0.03 4.32 15.25
C GLU A 76 0.55 4.54 16.66
N ALA A 77 1.53 3.75 17.10
CA ALA A 77 2.16 3.92 18.41
C ALA A 77 2.75 5.32 18.61
N ILE A 78 3.39 5.89 17.58
CA ILE A 78 3.90 7.27 17.62
C ILE A 78 2.76 8.28 17.75
N ARG A 79 1.68 8.14 16.97
CA ARG A 79 0.54 9.07 17.03
C ARG A 79 -0.19 9.00 18.36
N ASP A 80 -0.37 7.81 18.93
CA ASP A 80 -1.00 7.63 20.23
C ASP A 80 -0.16 8.29 21.34
N ALA A 81 1.18 8.17 21.27
CA ALA A 81 2.07 8.85 22.20
C ALA A 81 1.95 10.38 22.12
N LEU A 82 1.91 10.94 20.90
CA LEU A 82 1.74 12.37 20.69
C LEU A 82 0.36 12.86 21.17
N ALA A 83 -0.70 12.10 20.91
CA ALA A 83 -2.05 12.43 21.37
C ALA A 83 -2.15 12.40 22.91
N ALA A 84 -1.53 11.41 23.56
CA ALA A 84 -1.49 11.32 25.02
C ALA A 84 -0.64 12.42 25.66
N TYR A 85 0.42 12.88 24.99
CA TYR A 85 1.28 13.97 25.49
C TYR A 85 0.65 15.35 25.31
N ALA A 86 -0.10 15.56 24.23
CA ALA A 86 -0.72 16.84 23.90
C ALA A 86 -2.10 17.06 24.56
N ALA A 87 -2.63 16.05 25.24
CA ALA A 87 -3.89 16.12 26.00
C ALA A 87 -3.71 16.83 27.34
#